data_AF-A0ABD1DN70-F1
#
_entry.id   AF-A0ABD1DN70-F1
#
_cell.length_a   1.000
_cell.length_b   1.000
_cell.length_c   1.000
_cell.angle_alpha   90.00
_cell.angle_beta   90.00
_cell.angle_gamma   90.00
#
_symmetry.space_group_name_H-M   'P 1'
#
loop_
_entity.id
_entity.type
_entity.pdbx_description
1 polymer ?
#
loop_
_entity_poly.entity_id
_entity_poly.type
_entity_poly.pdbx_seq_one_letter_code
_entity_poly.pdbx_strand_id
1 'polypeptide(L)'
;MNLCAIHATRQFVLAICLLALFSMTTMAQAVFQCQAEGLYQDSAEPTTYYQCGADLSYRVLSCPVDAVMPKDLMLCAEPFW
;
A
#
# COMPACT_ATOMS: atom_id res chain seq x y z
N MET A 1 -0.56 -55.46 6.90
CA MET A 1 -0.45 -54.06 7.34
C MET A 1 0.49 -53.33 6.38
N ASN A 2 -0.10 -52.50 5.51
CA ASN A 2 0.46 -51.33 4.83
C ASN A 2 1.71 -51.47 3.92
N LEU A 3 1.48 -51.83 2.65
CA LEU A 3 2.40 -51.64 1.52
C LEU A 3 2.06 -50.38 0.69
N CYS A 4 1.42 -49.36 1.27
CA CYS A 4 1.00 -48.12 0.57
C CYS A 4 1.87 -46.88 0.85
N ALA A 5 2.99 -46.99 1.59
CA ALA A 5 3.65 -45.82 2.18
C ALA A 5 4.85 -45.23 1.41
N ILE A 6 5.35 -45.87 0.35
CA ILE A 6 6.66 -45.46 -0.24
C ILE A 6 6.52 -44.74 -1.59
N HIS A 7 5.39 -44.90 -2.29
CA HIS A 7 5.13 -44.24 -3.58
C HIS A 7 4.32 -42.93 -3.46
N ALA A 8 4.28 -42.34 -2.27
CA ALA A 8 3.53 -41.10 -2.00
C ALA A 8 4.44 -39.90 -1.69
N THR A 9 5.76 -40.06 -1.62
CA THR A 9 6.68 -39.00 -1.18
C THR A 9 6.99 -37.97 -2.28
N ARG A 10 7.13 -38.41 -3.54
CA ARG A 10 7.44 -37.52 -4.67
C ARG A 10 6.29 -36.57 -5.04
N GLN A 11 5.05 -37.04 -4.88
CA GLN A 11 3.84 -36.28 -5.20
C GLN A 11 3.47 -35.28 -4.09
N PHE A 12 3.75 -35.60 -2.83
CA PHE A 12 3.57 -34.69 -1.71
C PHE A 12 4.54 -33.51 -1.76
N VAL A 13 5.81 -33.72 -2.12
CA VAL A 13 6.80 -32.62 -2.24
C VAL A 13 6.39 -31.63 -3.33
N LEU A 14 5.91 -32.11 -4.48
CA LEU A 14 5.40 -31.26 -5.56
C LEU A 14 4.15 -30.48 -5.13
N ALA A 15 3.22 -31.12 -4.43
CA ALA A 15 2.02 -30.47 -3.91
C ALA A 15 2.35 -29.37 -2.88
N ILE A 16 3.30 -29.62 -1.96
CA ILE A 16 3.76 -28.64 -0.97
C ILE A 16 4.44 -27.44 -1.67
N CYS A 17 5.24 -27.70 -2.70
CA CYS A 17 5.90 -26.65 -3.47
C CYS A 17 4.88 -25.78 -4.24
N LEU A 18 3.86 -26.40 -4.85
CA LEU A 18 2.77 -25.71 -5.54
C LEU A 18 1.90 -24.88 -4.59
N LEU A 19 1.64 -25.37 -3.37
CA LEU A 19 0.90 -24.63 -2.33
C LEU A 19 1.69 -23.43 -1.79
N ALA A 20 3.02 -23.55 -1.65
CA ALA A 20 3.89 -22.45 -1.25
C ALA A 20 3.96 -21.34 -2.32
N LEU A 21 3.98 -21.71 -3.62
CA LEU A 21 3.94 -20.75 -4.74
C LEU A 21 2.61 -19.98 -4.82
N PHE A 22 1.49 -20.62 -4.47
CA PHE A 22 0.17 -19.98 -4.46
C PHE A 22 -0.04 -18.99 -3.31
N SER A 23 0.82 -19.03 -2.27
CA SER A 23 0.69 -18.20 -1.08
C SER A 23 1.24 -16.78 -1.24
N MET A 24 1.72 -16.42 -2.45
CA MET A 24 2.08 -15.05 -2.81
C MET A 24 0.81 -14.23 -3.03
N THR A 25 0.02 -14.09 -1.96
CA THR A 25 -1.06 -13.11 -1.89
C THR A 25 -0.42 -11.75 -2.08
N THR A 26 -0.69 -11.17 -3.25
CA THR A 26 -0.23 -9.84 -3.62
C THR A 26 -0.84 -8.90 -2.59
N MET A 27 -0.02 -8.37 -1.69
CA MET A 27 -0.38 -7.18 -0.93
C MET A 27 -0.48 -6.08 -1.98
N ALA A 28 -1.69 -5.88 -2.52
CA ALA A 28 -1.97 -4.71 -3.34
C ALA A 28 -1.79 -3.51 -2.41
N GLN A 29 -0.57 -2.97 -2.35
CA GLN A 29 -0.34 -1.66 -1.76
C GLN A 29 -1.22 -0.70 -2.55
N ALA A 30 -2.20 -0.11 -1.87
CA ALA A 30 -3.05 0.91 -2.44
C ALA A 30 -2.15 2.10 -2.79
N VAL A 31 -1.73 2.16 -4.05
CA VAL A 31 -0.97 3.29 -4.59
C VAL A 31 -1.95 4.44 -4.74
N PHE A 32 -1.64 5.58 -4.12
CA PHE A 32 -2.42 6.80 -4.27
C PHE A 32 -2.51 7.19 -5.77
N GLN A 33 -3.71 7.54 -6.22
CA GLN A 33 -3.97 7.99 -7.58
C GLN A 33 -4.73 9.31 -7.58
N CYS A 34 -4.18 10.31 -8.28
CA CYS A 34 -4.83 11.59 -8.49
C CYS A 34 -6.16 11.42 -9.22
N GLN A 35 -7.23 11.98 -8.64
CA GLN A 35 -8.55 12.01 -9.29
C GLN A 35 -8.72 13.28 -10.14
N ALA A 36 -8.07 14.37 -9.74
CA ALA A 36 -8.04 15.66 -10.42
C ALA A 36 -6.75 16.40 -10.03
N GLU A 37 -6.49 17.53 -10.70
CA GLU A 37 -5.48 18.47 -10.24
C GLU A 37 -5.87 19.04 -8.86
N GLY A 38 -4.90 19.16 -7.96
CA GLY A 38 -5.14 19.70 -6.62
C GLY A 38 -4.24 19.15 -5.54
N LEU A 39 -4.61 19.40 -4.29
CA LEU A 39 -3.91 18.92 -3.11
C LEU A 39 -4.76 17.87 -2.40
N TYR A 40 -4.14 16.74 -2.05
CA TYR A 40 -4.79 15.64 -1.36
C TYR A 40 -4.00 15.29 -0.10
N GLN A 41 -4.69 15.03 0.99
CA GLN A 41 -4.06 14.61 2.22
C GLN A 41 -3.49 13.18 2.10
N ASP A 42 -2.33 12.95 2.70
CA ASP A 42 -1.84 11.59 2.94
C ASP A 42 -2.52 11.00 4.19
N SER A 43 -3.16 9.83 4.02
CA SER A 43 -3.88 9.14 5.10
C SER A 43 -2.98 8.38 6.07
N ALA A 44 -1.73 8.11 5.69
CA ALA A 44 -0.73 7.41 6.51
C ALA A 44 0.13 8.39 7.33
N GLU A 45 0.48 9.55 6.75
CA GLU A 45 1.36 10.56 7.29
C GLU A 45 0.68 11.94 7.18
N PRO A 46 0.02 12.44 8.25
CA PRO A 46 -0.77 13.66 8.16
C PRO A 46 0.10 14.94 8.02
N THR A 47 1.42 14.80 8.19
CA THR A 47 2.43 15.82 7.91
C THR A 47 2.86 15.86 6.44
N THR A 48 2.36 14.94 5.60
CA THR A 48 2.59 14.94 4.16
C THR A 48 1.29 15.04 3.38
N TYR A 49 1.41 15.51 2.14
CA TYR A 49 0.31 15.65 1.21
C TYR A 49 0.77 15.39 -0.21
N TYR A 50 -0.18 15.00 -1.05
CA TYR A 50 0.01 14.80 -2.47
C TYR A 50 -0.40 16.04 -3.24
N GLN A 51 0.51 16.59 -4.05
CA GLN A 51 0.18 17.60 -5.04
C GLN A 51 0.05 16.94 -6.41
N CYS A 52 -1.17 16.93 -6.92
CA CYS A 52 -1.53 16.40 -8.23
C CYS A 52 -1.48 17.50 -9.29
N GLY A 53 -0.73 17.27 -10.37
CA GLY A 53 -0.70 18.13 -11.55
C GLY A 53 -1.78 17.79 -12.57
N ALA A 54 -1.94 18.62 -13.61
CA ALA A 54 -2.86 18.40 -14.72
C ALA A 54 -2.65 17.07 -15.47
N ASP A 55 -1.43 16.52 -15.45
CA ASP A 55 -1.09 15.22 -16.03
C ASP A 55 -1.42 14.03 -15.12
N LEU A 56 -2.07 14.27 -13.97
CA LEU A 56 -2.40 13.27 -12.94
C LEU A 56 -1.18 12.59 -12.30
N SER A 57 0.03 13.12 -12.51
CA SER A 57 1.16 12.79 -11.66
C SER A 57 1.02 13.48 -10.31
N TYR A 58 1.48 12.79 -9.26
CA TYR A 58 1.56 13.36 -7.92
C TYR A 58 3.02 13.59 -7.50
N ARG A 59 3.20 14.58 -6.65
CA ARG A 59 4.41 14.78 -5.85
C ARG A 59 4.03 14.68 -4.38
N VAL A 60 4.85 13.98 -3.61
CA VAL A 60 4.72 13.95 -2.15
C VAL A 60 5.47 15.15 -1.59
N LEU A 61 4.78 15.96 -0.80
CA LEU A 61 5.31 17.15 -0.16
C LEU A 61 5.04 17.06 1.34
N SER A 62 5.94 17.63 2.14
CA SER A 62 5.77 17.74 3.59
C SER A 62 5.24 19.11 3.96
N CYS A 63 4.39 19.17 4.97
CA CYS A 63 4.00 20.42 5.59
C CYS A 63 5.19 21.03 6.37
N PRO A 64 5.32 22.37 6.40
CA PRO A 64 6.34 23.05 7.19
C PRO A 64 6.13 22.84 8.70
N VAL A 65 7.23 22.79 9.47
CA VAL A 65 7.34 22.68 10.95
C VAL A 65 6.03 22.41 11.70
N ASP A 66 5.82 21.15 12.11
CA ASP A 66 4.69 20.64 12.89
C ASP A 66 3.29 20.89 12.32
N ALA A 67 3.14 21.56 11.18
CA ALA A 67 1.86 21.75 10.51
C ALA A 67 1.35 20.43 9.93
N VAL A 68 0.03 20.29 9.94
CA VAL A 68 -0.69 19.10 9.53
C VAL A 68 -1.69 19.52 8.45
N MET A 69 -1.94 18.67 7.45
CA MET A 69 -3.00 18.90 6.46
C MET A 69 -4.34 18.38 7.01
N PRO A 70 -5.32 19.23 7.37
CA PRO A 70 -6.63 18.77 7.80
C PRO A 70 -7.46 18.28 6.60
N LYS A 71 -8.36 17.30 6.79
CA LYS A 71 -9.21 16.76 5.72
C LYS A 71 -10.10 17.81 5.04
N ASP A 72 -10.49 18.84 5.77
CA ASP A 72 -11.35 19.93 5.31
C ASP A 72 -10.60 21.08 4.65
N LEU A 73 -9.26 21.08 4.71
CA LEU A 73 -8.44 22.18 4.22
C LEU A 73 -7.44 21.67 3.18
N MET A 74 -7.44 22.29 2.01
CA MET A 74 -6.41 22.07 0.98
C MET A 74 -5.14 22.90 1.28
N LEU A 75 -4.74 23.01 2.54
CA LEU A 75 -3.53 23.72 2.97
C LEU A 75 -3.01 23.22 4.32
N CYS A 76 -1.68 23.22 4.47
CA CYS A 76 -1.03 22.91 5.75
C CYS A 76 -1.40 23.99 6.78
N ALA A 77 -1.99 23.57 7.89
CA ALA A 77 -2.32 24.45 9.01
C ALA A 77 -1.48 24.06 10.24
N GLU A 78 -1.03 25.06 11.00
CA GLU A 78 -0.36 24.82 12.27
C GLU A 78 -1.32 24.11 13.24
N PRO A 79 -0.84 23.19 14.10
CA PRO A 79 -1.68 22.58 15.12
C PRO A 79 -2.03 23.67 16.13
N PHE A 80 -3.26 24.18 16.07
CA PHE A 80 -3.77 25.11 17.06
C PHE A 80 -3.81 24.38 18.42
N TRP A 81 -2.97 24.83 19.36
CA TRP A 81 -2.93 24.37 20.76
C TRP A 81 -4.18 24.81 21.53
#